data_AF-A0A327Z988-F1
#
_entry.id   AF-A0A327Z988-F1
#
_cell.length_a   1.000
_cell.length_b   1.000
_cell.length_c   1.000
_cell.angle_alpha   90.00
_cell.angle_beta   90.00
_cell.angle_gamma   90.00
#
_symmetry.space_group_name_H-M   'P 1'
#
loop_
_entity.id
_entity.type
_entity.pdbx_description
1 polymer ?
#
loop_
_entity_poly.entity_id
_entity_poly.type
_entity_poly.pdbx_seq_one_letter_code
_entity_poly.pdbx_strand_id
1 'polypeptide(L)'
;MLLKYRKRLLGALVVALCVAPLALVNGNAAAAAALAPQPGTFKGYGFDACTAPSSDAMKAWLKSPYRAVGIYFGGNNRGCAQPNLTAAWVREQITRGWRMIPLYVGPQATCTTTTKKNLIDNKNAEKQGRTIADDAVGQAKLLGLAPESVLIYDMEAYRTNDAVCKAGVLAFMKGWTARLHDHGYFSGFYSSVSSGVADQVAVYNKAGYVKPDYMDFARWDQVVTTADKVIPSTYWTPGRRMKQYRGDHKETWGGVTINIDNDYLDFARLPSAKFGDWTRNGWPDVLARTKSSGNLFSYPGNGSYISEANRTKIAGGFAGMNAIVRMDLNRDGFEDIIARTKAGVVWFYPGKSNGKLGTRKKLYKKFTHMRELTAVGDFNRDGYPDLLATQISNGDVYLYPGKKGAKFGARKVLAYGNWADRTEFTGVGDYNRDGYVDLLVKETKTSTLYLYPGKGNGFKTRVKIGKASGFRDIIGTGDFDRDGFTDIFAVQSATGYLFLFRGTGKTLRAPVKMATGYKGRTPLF
;
A
#
# COMPACT_ATOMS: atom_id res chain seq x y z
N MET A 1 74.80 51.30 26.00
CA MET A 1 75.37 50.52 24.88
C MET A 1 74.48 50.75 23.65
N LEU A 2 75.12 51.07 22.53
CA LEU A 2 74.64 51.34 21.16
C LEU A 2 73.24 50.82 20.77
N LEU A 3 72.31 51.65 20.24
CA LEU A 3 72.18 52.26 18.90
C LEU A 3 71.40 51.42 17.86
N LYS A 4 70.30 52.01 17.35
CA LYS A 4 69.70 51.92 15.99
C LYS A 4 68.97 50.59 15.63
N TYR A 5 67.77 50.59 15.02
CA TYR A 5 67.38 51.28 13.77
C TYR A 5 65.87 51.56 13.66
N ARG A 6 65.54 52.71 13.04
CA ARG A 6 64.21 53.11 12.52
C ARG A 6 64.02 52.64 11.07
N LYS A 7 62.77 52.35 10.65
CA LYS A 7 62.05 52.90 9.46
C LYS A 7 60.65 52.23 9.36
N ARG A 8 59.58 52.95 9.74
CA ARG A 8 58.54 53.60 8.89
C ARG A 8 57.77 52.64 7.94
N LEU A 9 56.44 52.56 8.07
CA LEU A 9 55.48 53.19 7.16
C LEU A 9 54.01 52.97 7.57
N LEU A 10 53.22 54.04 7.41
CA LEU A 10 51.78 54.22 7.18
C LEU A 10 50.71 53.51 8.04
N GLY A 11 49.74 54.30 8.48
CA GLY A 11 48.59 53.87 9.26
C GLY A 11 47.32 53.65 8.46
N ALA A 12 46.27 53.31 9.20
CA ALA A 12 44.89 53.45 8.78
C ALA A 12 44.02 53.62 10.03
N LEU A 13 43.20 54.67 10.01
CA LEU A 13 42.08 54.94 10.89
C LEU A 13 41.20 53.69 11.03
N VAL A 14 40.90 53.25 12.26
CA VAL A 14 39.79 52.33 12.51
C VAL A 14 38.60 53.15 12.99
N VAL A 15 37.63 53.32 12.09
CA VAL A 15 36.29 53.82 12.40
C VAL A 15 35.58 52.77 13.25
N ALA A 16 35.25 53.12 14.49
CA ALA A 16 34.41 52.30 15.35
C ALA A 16 32.95 52.38 14.85
N LEU A 17 32.55 51.41 14.03
CA LEU A 17 31.15 51.15 13.70
C LEU A 17 30.49 50.48 14.91
N CYS A 18 29.60 51.21 15.59
CA CYS A 18 28.65 50.63 16.55
C CYS A 18 27.71 49.68 15.80
N VAL A 19 28.06 48.40 15.73
CA VAL A 19 27.15 47.34 15.30
C VAL A 19 26.22 47.05 16.48
N ALA A 20 25.00 47.58 16.43
CA ALA A 20 23.92 47.07 17.25
C ALA A 20 23.76 45.57 16.94
N PRO A 21 23.63 44.69 17.95
CA PRO A 21 23.38 43.29 17.67
C PRO A 21 22.00 43.18 17.03
N LEU A 22 21.98 42.96 15.71
CA LEU A 22 20.85 42.31 15.06
C LEU A 22 20.67 40.98 15.78
N ALA A 23 19.69 40.93 16.69
CA ALA A 23 19.15 39.67 17.15
C ALA A 23 18.69 38.93 15.90
N LEU A 24 19.49 37.96 15.46
CA LEU A 24 19.06 36.90 14.59
C LEU A 24 17.88 36.26 15.32
N VAL A 25 16.67 36.64 14.92
CA VAL A 25 15.49 35.85 15.19
C VAL A 25 15.78 34.52 14.50
N ASN A 26 16.29 33.56 15.28
CA ASN A 26 16.34 32.17 14.87
C ASN A 26 14.90 31.77 14.62
N GLY A 27 14.46 31.98 13.37
CA GLY A 27 13.25 31.43 12.81
C GLY A 27 13.42 29.92 12.68
N ASN A 28 13.60 29.23 13.80
CA ASN A 28 13.19 27.85 13.93
C ASN A 28 11.66 27.88 14.00
N ALA A 29 11.01 28.23 12.88
CA ALA A 29 9.73 27.64 12.55
C ALA A 29 10.02 26.14 12.44
N ALA A 30 9.97 25.44 13.58
CA ALA A 30 9.97 23.99 13.58
C ALA A 30 8.90 23.59 12.57
N ALA A 31 9.31 22.90 11.50
CA ALA A 31 8.40 22.43 10.47
C ALA A 31 7.25 21.73 11.21
N ALA A 32 6.04 22.28 11.13
CA ALA A 32 4.91 21.78 11.88
C ALA A 32 4.81 20.26 11.60
N ALA A 33 4.74 19.46 12.67
CA ALA A 33 4.71 18.01 12.54
C ALA A 33 3.63 17.58 11.53
N ALA A 34 3.97 16.59 10.70
CA ALA A 34 3.03 16.05 9.72
C ALA A 34 1.78 15.53 10.44
N LEU A 35 0.59 15.86 9.91
CA LEU A 35 -0.65 15.36 10.46
C LEU A 35 -0.73 13.84 10.25
N ALA A 36 -1.33 13.14 11.22
CA ALA A 36 -1.63 11.72 11.03
C ALA A 36 -2.65 11.54 9.90
N PRO A 37 -2.63 10.39 9.18
CA PRO A 37 -3.62 10.09 8.16
C PRO A 37 -5.06 10.21 8.69
N GLN A 38 -5.96 10.77 7.87
CA GLN A 38 -7.35 11.04 8.24
C GLN A 38 -8.35 10.16 7.48
N PRO A 39 -9.42 9.65 8.12
CA PRO A 39 -9.69 9.74 9.57
C PRO A 39 -8.75 8.83 10.41
N GLY A 40 -7.97 7.98 9.75
CA GLY A 40 -7.14 6.96 10.39
C GLY A 40 -7.98 5.80 10.92
N THR A 41 -7.48 5.08 11.93
CA THR A 41 -8.30 4.09 12.63
C THR A 41 -9.31 4.81 13.52
N PHE A 42 -10.59 4.67 13.22
CA PHE A 42 -11.68 5.29 13.96
C PHE A 42 -12.97 4.48 13.84
N LYS A 43 -13.62 4.24 14.98
CA LYS A 43 -14.95 3.65 15.04
C LYS A 43 -15.84 4.50 15.94
N GLY A 44 -16.94 5.01 15.41
CA GLY A 44 -17.83 5.89 16.16
C GLY A 44 -18.60 6.88 15.29
N TYR A 45 -19.23 7.83 15.97
CA TYR A 45 -20.09 8.84 15.35
C TYR A 45 -19.27 9.90 14.62
N GLY A 46 -19.72 10.18 13.40
CA GLY A 46 -19.32 11.34 12.60
C GLY A 46 -20.55 12.12 12.15
N PHE A 47 -20.31 13.27 11.54
CA PHE A 47 -21.31 14.01 10.81
C PHE A 47 -20.62 14.73 9.66
N ASP A 48 -21.36 15.13 8.64
CA ASP A 48 -20.89 16.09 7.67
C ASP A 48 -21.80 17.33 7.66
N ALA A 49 -21.23 18.45 7.24
CA ALA A 49 -21.94 19.71 7.11
C ALA A 49 -21.49 20.37 5.81
N CYS A 50 -22.42 20.95 5.07
CA CYS A 50 -22.14 21.51 3.75
C CYS A 50 -20.97 22.52 3.78
N THR A 51 -20.90 23.37 4.81
CA THR A 51 -19.79 24.31 5.04
C THR A 51 -19.01 23.90 6.28
N ALA A 52 -17.67 23.87 6.20
CA ALA A 52 -16.80 23.67 7.36
C ALA A 52 -17.16 24.65 8.49
N PRO A 53 -17.57 24.17 9.68
CA PRO A 53 -17.96 25.05 10.79
C PRO A 53 -16.78 25.91 11.29
N SER A 54 -17.06 27.03 11.96
CA SER A 54 -16.00 27.84 12.57
C SER A 54 -15.29 27.05 13.68
N SER A 55 -14.04 27.42 14.00
CA SER A 55 -13.31 26.79 15.10
C SER A 55 -14.04 26.90 16.44
N ASP A 56 -14.79 27.98 16.69
CA ASP A 56 -15.59 28.12 17.91
C ASP A 56 -16.80 27.18 17.93
N ALA A 57 -17.47 27.00 16.79
CA ALA A 57 -18.54 26.02 16.64
C ALA A 57 -18.01 24.60 16.91
N MET A 58 -16.88 24.24 16.29
CA MET A 58 -16.22 22.95 16.52
C MET A 58 -15.80 22.73 17.97
N LYS A 59 -15.40 23.79 18.69
CA LYS A 59 -15.10 23.74 20.14
C LYS A 59 -16.36 23.43 20.95
N ALA A 60 -17.45 24.15 20.69
CA ALA A 60 -18.73 23.96 21.38
C ALA A 60 -19.28 22.54 21.13
N TRP A 61 -19.12 22.04 19.90
CA TRP A 61 -19.58 20.74 19.47
C TRP A 61 -18.79 19.55 20.02
N LEU A 62 -17.68 19.75 20.74
CA LEU A 62 -17.06 18.68 21.52
C LEU A 62 -17.99 18.10 22.61
N LYS A 63 -19.06 18.84 22.97
CA LYS A 63 -20.15 18.37 23.84
C LYS A 63 -21.10 17.38 23.16
N SER A 64 -21.02 17.21 21.84
CA SER A 64 -21.77 16.21 21.06
C SER A 64 -21.14 14.81 21.19
N PRO A 65 -21.84 13.73 20.78
CA PRO A 65 -21.26 12.39 20.68
C PRO A 65 -20.27 12.23 19.50
N TYR A 66 -20.24 13.18 18.56
CA TYR A 66 -19.44 13.08 17.34
C TYR A 66 -17.95 13.31 17.59
N ARG A 67 -17.08 12.54 16.91
CA ARG A 67 -15.62 12.75 16.91
C ARG A 67 -15.00 12.70 15.52
N ALA A 68 -15.82 12.64 14.48
CA ALA A 68 -15.42 12.80 13.09
C ALA A 68 -16.29 13.84 12.39
N VAL A 69 -15.72 14.58 11.44
CA VAL A 69 -16.41 15.61 10.66
C VAL A 69 -16.08 15.50 9.17
N GLY A 70 -17.11 15.49 8.33
CA GLY A 70 -17.05 15.63 6.88
C GLY A 70 -16.52 16.99 6.46
N ILE A 71 -15.52 16.97 5.59
CA ILE A 71 -14.99 18.18 4.94
C ILE A 71 -15.08 18.03 3.43
N TYR A 72 -15.82 18.94 2.79
CA TYR A 72 -15.90 19.01 1.34
C TYR A 72 -14.67 19.74 0.78
N PHE A 73 -13.58 19.00 0.58
CA PHE A 73 -12.26 19.60 0.36
C PHE A 73 -11.98 20.01 -1.10
N GLY A 74 -12.79 19.57 -2.06
CA GLY A 74 -12.61 19.93 -3.47
C GLY A 74 -13.69 19.41 -4.39
N GLY A 75 -13.46 19.59 -5.69
CA GLY A 75 -14.34 19.12 -6.76
C GLY A 75 -15.17 20.22 -7.43
N ASN A 76 -15.35 20.09 -8.74
CA ASN A 76 -16.04 21.06 -9.60
C ASN A 76 -17.57 21.06 -9.45
N ASN A 77 -18.12 20.13 -8.68
CA ASN A 77 -19.55 20.06 -8.34
C ASN A 77 -19.79 20.35 -6.84
N ARG A 78 -18.77 20.77 -6.08
CA ARG A 78 -18.90 21.14 -4.67
C ARG A 78 -19.93 22.25 -4.50
N GLY A 79 -20.92 22.03 -3.62
CA GLY A 79 -22.09 22.90 -3.47
C GLY A 79 -21.82 24.16 -2.64
N CYS A 80 -21.31 24.00 -1.42
CA CYS A 80 -21.10 25.11 -0.50
C CYS A 80 -19.69 25.70 -0.57
N ALA A 81 -19.61 27.01 -0.31
CA ALA A 81 -18.36 27.71 -0.06
C ALA A 81 -17.70 27.19 1.23
N GLN A 82 -16.37 27.23 1.30
CA GLN A 82 -15.60 26.71 2.42
C GLN A 82 -14.72 27.80 3.08
N PRO A 83 -15.31 28.89 3.62
CA PRO A 83 -14.55 30.03 4.14
C PRO A 83 -13.61 29.67 5.31
N ASN A 84 -13.94 28.64 6.09
CA ASN A 84 -13.14 28.22 7.25
C ASN A 84 -12.11 27.12 6.90
N LEU A 85 -12.29 26.40 5.79
CA LEU A 85 -11.50 25.20 5.50
C LEU A 85 -10.10 25.57 5.00
N THR A 86 -9.17 25.65 5.94
CA THR A 86 -7.75 25.96 5.70
C THR A 86 -6.88 24.90 6.36
N ALA A 87 -5.59 24.82 5.97
CA ALA A 87 -4.63 23.93 6.64
C ALA A 87 -4.49 24.22 8.14
N ALA A 88 -4.63 25.49 8.54
CA ALA A 88 -4.60 25.89 9.95
C ALA A 88 -5.82 25.35 10.69
N TRP A 89 -7.02 25.50 10.12
CA TRP A 89 -8.26 24.97 10.70
C TRP A 89 -8.23 23.44 10.81
N VAL A 90 -7.78 22.73 9.77
CA VAL A 90 -7.68 21.27 9.77
C VAL A 90 -6.75 20.79 10.90
N ARG A 91 -5.57 21.40 11.01
CA ARG A 91 -4.62 21.09 12.09
C ARG A 91 -5.19 21.39 13.47
N GLU A 92 -5.88 22.51 13.62
CA GLU A 92 -6.53 22.89 14.87
C GLU A 92 -7.58 21.85 15.29
N GLN A 93 -8.46 21.44 14.38
CA GLN A 93 -9.51 20.47 14.71
C GLN A 93 -8.93 19.09 15.03
N ILE A 94 -7.92 18.63 14.28
CA ILE A 94 -7.22 17.37 14.59
C ILE A 94 -6.57 17.43 15.98
N THR A 95 -5.94 18.55 16.32
CA THR A 95 -5.33 18.76 17.65
C THR A 95 -6.36 18.71 18.78
N ARG A 96 -7.59 19.14 18.51
CA ARG A 96 -8.74 19.07 19.43
C ARG A 96 -9.40 17.70 19.50
N GLY A 97 -8.90 16.71 18.76
CA GLY A 97 -9.38 15.33 18.78
C GLY A 97 -10.43 15.00 17.72
N TRP A 98 -10.72 15.91 16.78
CA TRP A 98 -11.58 15.62 15.64
C TRP A 98 -10.85 14.78 14.59
N ARG A 99 -11.58 13.84 13.97
CA ARG A 99 -11.15 13.12 12.75
C ARG A 99 -11.75 13.80 11.53
N MET A 100 -10.96 13.96 10.48
CA MET A 100 -11.47 14.52 9.22
C MET A 100 -11.97 13.39 8.31
N ILE A 101 -13.11 13.59 7.66
CA ILE A 101 -13.67 12.73 6.61
C ILE A 101 -13.61 13.52 5.30
N PRO A 102 -12.55 13.36 4.48
CA PRO A 102 -12.39 14.15 3.25
C PRO A 102 -13.34 13.68 2.14
N LEU A 103 -14.31 14.52 1.79
CA LEU A 103 -15.30 14.31 0.73
C LEU A 103 -14.97 15.17 -0.50
N TYR A 104 -14.90 14.56 -1.68
CA TYR A 104 -14.58 15.23 -2.96
C TYR A 104 -15.76 15.13 -3.93
N VAL A 105 -16.29 16.28 -4.36
CA VAL A 105 -17.51 16.33 -5.19
C VAL A 105 -17.16 16.66 -6.64
N GLY A 106 -16.77 15.64 -7.40
CA GLY A 106 -16.35 15.77 -8.80
C GLY A 106 -17.48 15.54 -9.82
N PRO A 107 -17.13 15.26 -11.09
CA PRO A 107 -18.08 14.92 -12.15
C PRO A 107 -19.02 13.76 -11.78
N GLN A 108 -20.33 13.97 -11.93
CA GLN A 108 -21.33 12.98 -11.56
C GLN A 108 -21.64 12.01 -12.71
N ALA A 109 -22.30 10.90 -12.40
CA ALA A 109 -22.79 9.95 -13.39
C ALA A 109 -23.61 10.66 -14.50
N THR A 110 -23.45 10.24 -15.76
CA THR A 110 -24.21 10.82 -16.89
C THR A 110 -25.73 10.63 -16.77
N CYS A 111 -26.14 9.62 -16.03
CA CYS A 111 -27.52 9.32 -15.69
C CYS A 111 -27.89 9.73 -14.25
N THR A 112 -27.16 10.69 -13.66
CA THR A 112 -27.47 11.27 -12.35
C THR A 112 -28.89 11.81 -12.30
N THR A 113 -29.52 11.74 -11.13
CA THR A 113 -30.83 12.33 -10.85
C THR A 113 -30.73 13.72 -10.22
N THR A 114 -29.53 14.25 -10.08
CA THR A 114 -29.25 15.57 -9.48
C THR A 114 -29.15 16.67 -10.54
N THR A 115 -29.05 17.92 -10.09
CA THR A 115 -28.88 19.11 -10.95
C THR A 115 -27.41 19.44 -11.25
N LYS A 116 -26.46 18.58 -10.87
CA LYS A 116 -25.02 18.81 -11.06
C LYS A 116 -24.66 18.81 -12.55
N LYS A 117 -23.90 19.82 -12.98
CA LYS A 117 -23.65 20.10 -14.41
C LYS A 117 -22.40 19.41 -14.96
N ASN A 118 -21.39 19.16 -14.13
CA ASN A 118 -20.19 18.47 -14.58
C ASN A 118 -20.44 16.96 -14.50
N LEU A 119 -20.36 16.28 -15.64
CA LEU A 119 -20.67 14.85 -15.76
C LEU A 119 -19.46 14.06 -16.22
N ILE A 120 -19.48 12.76 -15.95
CA ILE A 120 -18.46 11.81 -16.42
C ILE A 120 -18.49 11.74 -17.95
N ASP A 121 -17.32 11.79 -18.58
CA ASP A 121 -17.17 11.41 -19.97
C ASP A 121 -17.05 9.88 -20.05
N ASN A 122 -18.16 9.18 -20.31
CA ASN A 122 -18.20 7.72 -20.33
C ASN A 122 -17.14 7.10 -21.28
N LYS A 123 -16.74 7.79 -22.36
CA LYS A 123 -15.74 7.30 -23.32
C LYS A 123 -14.34 7.35 -22.75
N ASN A 124 -14.03 8.35 -21.92
CA ASN A 124 -12.71 8.58 -21.34
C ASN A 124 -12.70 8.43 -19.81
N ALA A 125 -13.72 7.77 -19.24
CA ALA A 125 -14.03 7.79 -17.82
C ALA A 125 -12.83 7.39 -16.94
N GLU A 126 -12.12 6.31 -17.26
CA GLU A 126 -10.94 5.88 -16.48
C GLU A 126 -9.83 6.94 -16.49
N LYS A 127 -9.55 7.55 -17.65
CA LYS A 127 -8.57 8.65 -17.75
C LYS A 127 -9.04 9.87 -16.96
N GLN A 128 -10.32 10.23 -17.07
CA GLN A 128 -10.91 11.34 -16.32
C GLN A 128 -10.80 11.10 -14.82
N GLY A 129 -11.09 9.89 -14.33
CA GLY A 129 -10.93 9.51 -12.93
C GLY A 129 -9.51 9.72 -12.41
N ARG A 130 -8.49 9.36 -13.21
CA ARG A 130 -7.08 9.64 -12.88
C ARG A 130 -6.80 11.13 -12.78
N THR A 131 -7.25 11.93 -13.74
CA THR A 131 -7.06 13.39 -13.72
C THR A 131 -7.74 14.04 -12.52
N ILE A 132 -8.94 13.59 -12.16
CA ILE A 132 -9.67 14.11 -11.01
C ILE A 132 -8.98 13.70 -9.69
N ALA A 133 -8.40 12.50 -9.61
CA ALA A 133 -7.58 12.10 -8.48
C ALA A 133 -6.31 12.96 -8.32
N ASP A 134 -5.68 13.39 -9.43
CA ASP A 134 -4.53 14.31 -9.37
C ASP A 134 -4.92 15.66 -8.75
N ASP A 135 -6.07 16.23 -9.12
CA ASP A 135 -6.59 17.45 -8.49
C ASP A 135 -6.89 17.24 -7.00
N ALA A 136 -7.62 16.16 -6.66
CA ALA A 136 -7.94 15.84 -5.27
C ALA A 136 -6.69 15.72 -4.40
N VAL A 137 -5.63 15.06 -4.90
CA VAL A 137 -4.34 14.98 -4.19
C VAL A 137 -3.72 16.37 -4.01
N GLY A 138 -3.80 17.25 -5.00
CA GLY A 138 -3.38 18.64 -4.88
C GLY A 138 -4.10 19.38 -3.76
N GLN A 139 -5.43 19.31 -3.73
CA GLN A 139 -6.27 19.93 -2.70
C GLN A 139 -5.99 19.35 -1.30
N ALA A 140 -5.85 18.03 -1.20
CA ALA A 140 -5.54 17.34 0.05
C ALA A 140 -4.20 17.81 0.65
N LYS A 141 -3.17 17.94 -0.19
CA LYS A 141 -1.86 18.48 0.21
C LYS A 141 -1.95 19.92 0.69
N LEU A 142 -2.74 20.78 0.03
CA LEU A 142 -2.94 22.17 0.46
C LEU A 142 -3.58 22.27 1.84
N LEU A 143 -4.42 21.31 2.23
CA LEU A 143 -5.01 21.22 3.57
C LEU A 143 -4.12 20.49 4.58
N GLY A 144 -2.97 19.95 4.15
CA GLY A 144 -2.05 19.19 5.00
C GLY A 144 -2.51 17.77 5.32
N LEU A 145 -3.46 17.21 4.56
CA LEU A 145 -3.83 15.80 4.68
C LEU A 145 -2.64 14.94 4.26
N ALA A 146 -2.21 14.03 5.13
CA ALA A 146 -1.05 13.18 4.86
C ALA A 146 -1.40 12.03 3.91
N PRO A 147 -0.41 11.42 3.23
CA PRO A 147 -0.56 10.12 2.60
C PRO A 147 -1.21 9.10 3.55
N GLU A 148 -1.89 8.10 2.99
CA GLU A 148 -2.75 7.12 3.65
C GLU A 148 -4.05 7.70 4.23
N SER A 149 -4.32 9.00 4.05
CA SER A 149 -5.67 9.54 4.29
C SER A 149 -6.64 8.95 3.26
N VAL A 150 -7.89 8.76 3.67
CA VAL A 150 -8.96 8.26 2.81
C VAL A 150 -9.61 9.45 2.12
N LEU A 151 -9.48 9.55 0.79
CA LEU A 151 -10.17 10.57 -0.01
C LEU A 151 -11.43 9.94 -0.60
N ILE A 152 -12.58 10.34 -0.09
CA ILE A 152 -13.87 9.76 -0.45
C ILE A 152 -14.44 10.53 -1.64
N TYR A 153 -14.68 9.84 -2.74
CA TYR A 153 -15.39 10.42 -3.88
C TYR A 153 -16.88 10.43 -3.61
N ASP A 154 -17.50 11.60 -3.68
CA ASP A 154 -18.94 11.79 -3.54
C ASP A 154 -19.63 11.56 -4.91
N MET A 155 -20.23 10.38 -5.08
CA MET A 155 -21.02 10.00 -6.24
C MET A 155 -22.48 9.89 -5.86
N GLU A 156 -23.24 10.91 -6.23
CA GLU A 156 -24.68 10.99 -6.02
C GLU A 156 -25.42 9.80 -6.65
N ALA A 157 -26.64 9.55 -6.17
CA ALA A 157 -27.47 8.52 -6.76
C ALA A 157 -27.70 8.75 -8.26
N TYR A 158 -27.71 7.65 -9.01
CA TYR A 158 -27.95 7.64 -10.44
C TYR A 158 -28.82 6.45 -10.84
N ARG A 159 -29.42 6.54 -12.03
CA ARG A 159 -30.30 5.49 -12.55
C ARG A 159 -29.51 4.20 -12.78
N THR A 160 -29.98 3.09 -12.20
CA THR A 160 -29.30 1.80 -12.24
C THR A 160 -29.61 0.95 -13.47
N ASN A 161 -30.60 1.36 -14.28
CA ASN A 161 -31.00 0.69 -15.51
C ASN A 161 -30.27 1.20 -16.77
N ASP A 162 -29.30 2.09 -16.63
CA ASP A 162 -28.46 2.58 -17.73
C ASP A 162 -27.07 1.92 -17.69
N ALA A 163 -26.88 0.93 -18.55
CA ALA A 163 -25.65 0.14 -18.60
C ALA A 163 -24.42 0.97 -19.03
N VAL A 164 -24.60 1.97 -19.90
CA VAL A 164 -23.49 2.81 -20.40
C VAL A 164 -23.03 3.76 -19.30
N CYS A 165 -23.98 4.39 -18.61
CA CYS A 165 -23.71 5.23 -17.46
C CYS A 165 -23.00 4.46 -16.33
N LYS A 166 -23.54 3.29 -15.96
CA LYS A 166 -22.93 2.40 -14.97
C LYS A 166 -21.50 2.01 -15.34
N ALA A 167 -21.26 1.61 -16.58
CA ALA A 167 -19.92 1.28 -17.06
C ALA A 167 -18.97 2.48 -16.96
N GLY A 168 -19.46 3.69 -17.28
CA GLY A 168 -18.74 4.95 -17.11
C GLY A 168 -18.35 5.21 -15.65
N VAL A 169 -19.29 5.11 -14.72
CA VAL A 169 -19.01 5.31 -13.27
C VAL A 169 -17.98 4.30 -12.77
N LEU A 170 -18.13 3.02 -13.11
CA LEU A 170 -17.18 1.99 -12.68
C LEU A 170 -15.78 2.25 -13.26
N ALA A 171 -15.68 2.59 -14.54
CA ALA A 171 -14.41 2.93 -15.18
C ALA A 171 -13.76 4.18 -14.57
N PHE A 172 -14.56 5.21 -14.29
CA PHE A 172 -14.11 6.41 -13.59
C PHE A 172 -13.54 6.07 -12.20
N MET A 173 -14.29 5.32 -11.39
CA MET A 173 -13.86 4.96 -10.03
C MET A 173 -12.63 4.04 -10.00
N LYS A 174 -12.48 3.16 -11.00
CA LYS A 174 -11.27 2.37 -11.21
C LYS A 174 -10.06 3.27 -11.42
N GLY A 175 -10.19 4.27 -12.30
CA GLY A 175 -9.13 5.25 -12.60
C GLY A 175 -8.79 6.13 -11.40
N TRP A 176 -9.81 6.65 -10.71
CA TRP A 176 -9.68 7.43 -9.48
C TRP A 176 -8.90 6.65 -8.41
N THR A 177 -9.35 5.43 -8.09
CA THR A 177 -8.73 4.63 -7.03
C THR A 177 -7.28 4.30 -7.34
N ALA A 178 -7.02 3.78 -8.55
CA ALA A 178 -5.68 3.39 -8.95
C ALA A 178 -4.71 4.58 -8.98
N ARG A 179 -5.21 5.80 -9.24
CA ARG A 179 -4.39 7.01 -9.23
C ARG A 179 -4.14 7.55 -7.82
N LEU A 180 -5.10 7.44 -6.90
CA LEU A 180 -4.84 7.76 -5.50
C LEU A 180 -3.74 6.87 -4.91
N HIS A 181 -3.72 5.59 -5.28
CA HIS A 181 -2.67 4.66 -4.87
C HIS A 181 -1.27 5.08 -5.35
N ASP A 182 -1.14 5.67 -6.56
CA ASP A 182 0.15 6.23 -7.04
C ASP A 182 0.70 7.33 -6.12
N HIS A 183 -0.21 8.09 -5.50
CA HIS A 183 0.13 9.20 -4.62
C HIS A 183 0.17 8.80 -3.14
N GLY A 184 -0.02 7.52 -2.84
CA GLY A 184 -0.02 6.98 -1.49
C GLY A 184 -1.29 7.30 -0.69
N TYR A 185 -2.39 7.72 -1.32
CA TYR A 185 -3.69 7.92 -0.65
C TYR A 185 -4.60 6.71 -0.85
N PHE A 186 -5.58 6.55 0.04
CA PHE A 186 -6.64 5.55 -0.13
C PHE A 186 -7.88 6.18 -0.73
N SER A 187 -8.63 5.38 -1.50
CA SER A 187 -9.88 5.79 -2.10
C SER A 187 -11.07 5.38 -1.25
N GLY A 188 -11.98 6.31 -0.99
CA GLY A 188 -13.36 6.01 -0.60
C GLY A 188 -14.33 6.22 -1.75
N PHE A 189 -15.52 5.66 -1.63
CA PHE A 189 -16.63 5.89 -2.54
C PHE A 189 -17.90 6.05 -1.73
N TYR A 190 -18.52 7.23 -1.81
CA TYR A 190 -19.85 7.51 -1.28
C TYR A 190 -20.88 7.38 -2.39
N SER A 191 -21.98 6.68 -2.12
CA SER A 191 -23.19 6.71 -2.95
C SER A 191 -24.40 6.13 -2.21
N SER A 192 -25.58 6.18 -2.84
CA SER A 192 -26.76 5.49 -2.32
C SER A 192 -26.58 3.98 -2.36
N VAL A 193 -27.01 3.31 -1.28
CA VAL A 193 -26.96 1.85 -1.13
C VAL A 193 -27.68 1.10 -2.25
N SER A 194 -28.71 1.71 -2.85
CA SER A 194 -29.52 1.11 -3.92
C SER A 194 -29.05 1.47 -5.33
N SER A 195 -27.97 2.24 -5.48
CA SER A 195 -27.41 2.61 -6.78
C SER A 195 -25.91 2.30 -6.86
N GLY A 196 -25.04 3.31 -6.70
CA GLY A 196 -23.61 3.16 -6.93
C GLY A 196 -22.96 2.12 -6.02
N VAL A 197 -23.43 1.99 -4.78
CA VAL A 197 -22.93 0.96 -3.85
C VAL A 197 -23.26 -0.43 -4.34
N ALA A 198 -24.49 -0.67 -4.82
CA ALA A 198 -24.89 -1.95 -5.38
C ALA A 198 -24.05 -2.32 -6.61
N ASP A 199 -23.69 -1.33 -7.43
CA ASP A 199 -22.81 -1.53 -8.59
C ASP A 199 -21.38 -1.88 -8.18
N GLN A 200 -20.82 -1.23 -7.16
CA GLN A 200 -19.52 -1.57 -6.58
C GLN A 200 -19.52 -2.98 -5.98
N VAL A 201 -20.58 -3.37 -5.26
CA VAL A 201 -20.74 -4.74 -4.73
C VAL A 201 -20.74 -5.76 -5.86
N ALA A 202 -21.47 -5.50 -6.95
CA ALA A 202 -21.57 -6.41 -8.08
C ALA A 202 -20.22 -6.69 -8.77
N VAL A 203 -19.28 -5.73 -8.72
CA VAL A 203 -17.95 -5.88 -9.32
C VAL A 203 -16.81 -6.06 -8.31
N TYR A 204 -17.11 -6.17 -7.02
CA TYR A 204 -16.10 -6.24 -5.94
C TYR A 204 -15.02 -7.29 -6.19
N ASN A 205 -15.41 -8.45 -6.73
CA ASN A 205 -14.53 -9.58 -7.03
C ASN A 205 -14.17 -9.71 -8.51
N LYS A 206 -14.56 -8.74 -9.35
CA LYS A 206 -14.32 -8.79 -10.80
C LYS A 206 -12.83 -8.68 -11.09
N ALA A 207 -12.30 -9.67 -11.81
CA ALA A 207 -10.89 -9.69 -12.21
C ALA A 207 -10.51 -8.40 -12.98
N GLY A 208 -9.44 -7.73 -12.53
CA GLY A 208 -8.91 -6.52 -13.15
C GLY A 208 -9.67 -5.22 -12.79
N TYR A 209 -10.73 -5.30 -12.00
CA TYR A 209 -11.37 -4.11 -11.44
C TYR A 209 -10.58 -3.61 -10.22
N VAL A 210 -10.32 -2.31 -10.17
CA VAL A 210 -9.72 -1.64 -9.02
C VAL A 210 -10.87 -1.06 -8.21
N LYS A 211 -11.22 -1.75 -7.13
CA LYS A 211 -12.29 -1.37 -6.21
C LYS A 211 -11.82 -0.25 -5.26
N PRO A 212 -12.72 0.64 -4.81
CA PRO A 212 -12.43 1.55 -3.70
C PRO A 212 -11.95 0.81 -2.46
N ASP A 213 -11.04 1.42 -1.69
CA ASP A 213 -10.48 0.84 -0.46
C ASP A 213 -11.47 0.87 0.70
N TYR A 214 -12.29 1.92 0.76
CA TYR A 214 -13.33 2.14 1.75
C TYR A 214 -14.67 2.37 1.05
N MET A 215 -15.74 1.90 1.70
CA MET A 215 -17.11 2.12 1.25
C MET A 215 -17.83 3.07 2.19
N ASP A 216 -18.30 4.17 1.65
CA ASP A 216 -19.22 5.08 2.33
C ASP A 216 -20.59 4.95 1.65
N PHE A 217 -21.67 4.83 2.42
CA PHE A 217 -22.98 4.58 1.83
C PHE A 217 -24.11 5.32 2.53
N ALA A 218 -25.00 5.89 1.72
CA ALA A 218 -26.23 6.49 2.19
C ALA A 218 -27.34 5.44 2.32
N ARG A 219 -27.86 5.32 3.55
CA ARG A 219 -29.18 4.73 3.83
C ARG A 219 -29.77 5.43 5.04
N TRP A 220 -30.72 6.32 4.79
CA TRP A 220 -31.36 7.13 5.81
C TRP A 220 -32.49 6.38 6.54
N ASP A 221 -32.12 5.34 7.27
CA ASP A 221 -33.01 4.51 8.08
C ASP A 221 -32.90 4.80 9.59
N GLN A 222 -32.05 5.76 9.97
CA GLN A 222 -31.72 6.12 11.35
C GLN A 222 -31.05 4.99 12.16
N VAL A 223 -30.58 3.92 11.50
CA VAL A 223 -29.91 2.79 12.15
C VAL A 223 -28.40 2.98 12.15
N VAL A 224 -27.83 3.13 13.35
CA VAL A 224 -26.39 3.33 13.58
C VAL A 224 -25.63 2.03 13.44
N THR A 225 -25.19 1.71 12.22
CA THR A 225 -24.38 0.53 11.91
C THR A 225 -23.67 0.73 10.57
N THR A 226 -22.57 0.02 10.34
CA THR A 226 -21.92 -0.08 9.02
C THR A 226 -22.29 -1.36 8.26
N ALA A 227 -23.16 -2.19 8.85
CA ALA A 227 -23.68 -3.39 8.21
C ALA A 227 -24.89 -3.06 7.33
N ASP A 228 -24.96 -3.73 6.17
CA ASP A 228 -26.11 -3.62 5.27
C ASP A 228 -26.32 -4.94 4.53
N LYS A 229 -27.58 -5.30 4.27
CA LYS A 229 -27.92 -6.52 3.52
C LYS A 229 -27.40 -6.50 2.08
N VAL A 230 -27.25 -5.31 1.48
CA VAL A 230 -26.73 -5.15 0.11
C VAL A 230 -25.23 -5.39 0.05
N ILE A 231 -24.49 -5.15 1.15
CA ILE A 231 -23.04 -5.22 1.18
C ILE A 231 -22.61 -6.49 1.95
N PRO A 232 -22.24 -7.60 1.27
CA PRO A 232 -21.87 -8.86 1.92
C PRO A 232 -20.88 -8.66 3.05
N SER A 233 -21.05 -9.33 4.19
CA SER A 233 -20.24 -9.10 5.40
C SER A 233 -18.73 -9.31 5.21
N THR A 234 -18.32 -10.02 4.16
CA THR A 234 -16.91 -10.27 3.80
C THR A 234 -16.29 -9.21 2.89
N TYR A 235 -17.04 -8.19 2.46
CA TYR A 235 -16.53 -7.13 1.58
C TYR A 235 -16.08 -5.91 2.39
N TRP A 236 -15.00 -5.22 1.99
CA TRP A 236 -14.48 -4.06 2.73
C TRP A 236 -14.26 -4.36 4.22
N THR A 237 -13.60 -5.48 4.51
CA THR A 237 -13.27 -5.93 5.86
C THR A 237 -11.77 -6.05 6.09
N PRO A 238 -11.29 -5.99 7.35
CA PRO A 238 -12.03 -5.58 8.55
C PRO A 238 -12.21 -4.06 8.59
N GLY A 239 -13.38 -3.58 9.02
CA GLY A 239 -13.67 -2.16 9.26
C GLY A 239 -13.23 -1.23 8.13
N ARG A 240 -13.85 -1.28 6.95
CA ARG A 240 -13.57 -0.31 5.87
C ARG A 240 -14.86 0.32 5.36
N ARG A 241 -15.77 0.61 6.28
CA ARG A 241 -17.13 1.06 5.95
C ARG A 241 -17.55 2.25 6.79
N MET A 242 -18.33 3.14 6.18
CA MET A 242 -19.03 4.26 6.81
C MET A 242 -20.45 4.28 6.26
N LYS A 243 -21.38 4.76 7.08
CA LYS A 243 -22.78 4.92 6.70
C LYS A 243 -23.26 6.31 7.08
N GLN A 244 -23.79 7.04 6.12
CA GLN A 244 -24.65 8.19 6.38
C GLN A 244 -26.07 7.67 6.67
N TYR A 245 -26.48 7.72 7.94
CA TYR A 245 -27.71 7.06 8.43
C TYR A 245 -28.90 8.01 8.61
N ARG A 246 -28.66 9.32 8.49
CA ARG A 246 -29.70 10.36 8.51
C ARG A 246 -29.23 11.57 7.71
N GLY A 247 -30.06 12.03 6.77
CA GLY A 247 -29.79 13.24 5.99
C GLY A 247 -30.18 14.53 6.72
N ASP A 248 -30.10 15.64 5.99
CA ASP A 248 -30.18 17.03 6.46
C ASP A 248 -31.14 17.28 7.62
N HIS A 249 -30.60 17.72 8.74
CA HIS A 249 -31.36 18.22 9.87
C HIS A 249 -30.51 19.10 10.79
N LYS A 250 -31.17 19.88 11.65
CA LYS A 250 -30.49 20.71 12.64
C LYS A 250 -30.28 19.94 13.94
N GLU A 251 -29.06 20.00 14.47
CA GLU A 251 -28.75 19.63 15.85
C GLU A 251 -28.11 20.80 16.58
N THR A 252 -28.26 20.83 17.91
CA THR A 252 -27.68 21.87 18.77
C THR A 252 -26.83 21.23 19.86
N TRP A 253 -25.55 21.55 19.88
CA TRP A 253 -24.60 21.07 20.89
C TRP A 253 -23.78 22.22 21.42
N GLY A 254 -23.63 22.29 22.75
CA GLY A 254 -22.89 23.36 23.40
C GLY A 254 -23.42 24.76 23.11
N GLY A 255 -24.70 24.91 22.76
CA GLY A 255 -25.34 26.18 22.42
C GLY A 255 -25.19 26.61 20.95
N VAL A 256 -24.57 25.79 20.09
CA VAL A 256 -24.39 26.08 18.67
C VAL A 256 -25.20 25.11 17.82
N THR A 257 -26.01 25.64 16.90
CA THR A 257 -26.82 24.85 15.96
C THR A 257 -26.12 24.72 14.63
N ILE A 258 -26.04 23.50 14.09
CA ILE A 258 -25.49 23.21 12.75
C ILE A 258 -26.49 22.30 12.02
N ASN A 259 -26.66 22.53 10.71
CA ASN A 259 -27.36 21.59 9.84
C ASN A 259 -26.37 20.52 9.38
N ILE A 260 -26.68 19.26 9.67
CA ILE A 260 -25.77 18.13 9.45
C ILE A 260 -26.49 16.93 8.83
N ASP A 261 -25.69 16.08 8.22
CA ASP A 261 -25.99 14.67 8.01
C ASP A 261 -25.28 13.85 9.10
N ASN A 262 -25.89 12.76 9.58
CA ASN A 262 -25.26 11.91 10.59
C ASN A 262 -24.57 10.70 9.98
N ASP A 263 -23.37 10.42 10.47
CA ASP A 263 -22.54 9.30 10.02
C ASP A 263 -22.13 8.37 11.15
N TYR A 264 -21.89 7.11 10.79
CA TYR A 264 -21.24 6.14 11.64
C TYR A 264 -20.12 5.42 10.89
N LEU A 265 -18.92 5.47 11.46
CA LEU A 265 -17.70 4.95 10.86
C LEU A 265 -17.23 3.68 11.56
N ASP A 266 -16.71 2.73 10.79
CA ASP A 266 -15.86 1.65 11.24
C ASP A 266 -14.69 1.55 10.25
N PHE A 267 -13.67 2.38 10.49
CA PHE A 267 -12.46 2.50 9.69
C PHE A 267 -11.28 1.92 10.47
N ALA A 268 -10.69 0.87 9.94
CA ALA A 268 -9.44 0.28 10.33
C ALA A 268 -8.42 0.60 9.25
N ARG A 269 -7.24 1.02 9.68
CA ARG A 269 -6.13 1.30 8.77
C ARG A 269 -5.81 0.08 7.92
N LEU A 270 -5.63 0.30 6.61
CA LEU A 270 -5.06 -0.71 5.71
C LEU A 270 -3.65 -1.08 6.17
N PRO A 271 -3.35 -2.38 6.36
CA PRO A 271 -2.01 -2.79 6.77
C PRO A 271 -1.01 -2.35 5.69
N SER A 272 0.11 -1.76 6.12
CA SER A 272 1.18 -1.47 5.19
C SER A 272 1.87 -2.75 4.75
N ALA A 273 2.35 -2.77 3.50
CA ALA A 273 3.22 -3.83 3.03
C ALA A 273 4.47 -3.89 3.92
N LYS A 274 4.59 -4.93 4.74
CA LYS A 274 5.76 -5.14 5.61
C LYS A 274 6.95 -5.71 4.85
N PHE A 275 6.67 -6.40 3.75
CA PHE A 275 7.61 -7.00 2.83
C PHE A 275 7.06 -6.78 1.41
N GLY A 276 7.94 -6.65 0.45
CA GLY A 276 7.62 -6.34 -0.94
C GLY A 276 7.86 -4.88 -1.31
N ASP A 277 7.73 -3.92 -0.38
CA ASP A 277 7.75 -2.47 -0.64
C ASP A 277 9.17 -1.88 -0.71
N TRP A 278 9.87 -2.16 -1.82
CA TRP A 278 11.24 -1.71 -2.07
C TRP A 278 11.36 -0.19 -2.23
N THR A 279 10.35 0.43 -2.83
CA THR A 279 10.29 1.86 -3.14
C THR A 279 9.72 2.70 -2.02
N ARG A 280 9.20 2.06 -0.97
CA ARG A 280 8.62 2.67 0.22
C ARG A 280 7.42 3.55 -0.10
N ASN A 281 6.65 3.16 -1.11
CA ASN A 281 5.43 3.85 -1.52
C ASN A 281 4.19 3.26 -0.83
N GLY A 282 4.37 2.27 0.05
CA GLY A 282 3.34 1.55 0.77
C GLY A 282 2.93 0.23 0.11
N TRP A 283 3.26 0.01 -1.16
CA TRP A 283 2.71 -1.11 -1.92
C TRP A 283 3.80 -2.11 -2.24
N PRO A 284 3.50 -3.42 -2.30
CA PRO A 284 4.50 -4.38 -2.71
C PRO A 284 4.96 -4.16 -4.15
N ASP A 285 6.26 -4.17 -4.35
CA ASP A 285 6.95 -4.01 -5.62
C ASP A 285 7.45 -5.35 -6.15
N VAL A 286 7.62 -5.39 -7.47
CA VAL A 286 8.30 -6.51 -8.13
C VAL A 286 9.76 -6.13 -8.34
N LEU A 287 10.68 -6.96 -7.85
CA LEU A 287 12.06 -6.94 -8.33
C LEU A 287 12.22 -7.93 -9.46
N ALA A 288 12.91 -7.54 -10.53
CA ALA A 288 13.25 -8.47 -11.60
C ALA A 288 14.67 -8.28 -12.11
N ARG A 289 15.30 -9.40 -12.45
CA ARG A 289 16.57 -9.48 -13.15
C ARG A 289 16.35 -9.51 -14.66
N THR A 290 17.02 -8.63 -15.39
CA THR A 290 17.14 -8.75 -16.85
C THR A 290 18.08 -9.90 -17.19
N LYS A 291 17.59 -10.92 -17.93
CA LYS A 291 18.32 -12.16 -18.20
C LYS A 291 19.65 -11.95 -18.92
N SER A 292 19.69 -11.06 -19.90
CA SER A 292 20.87 -10.81 -20.74
C SER A 292 22.01 -10.09 -20.02
N SER A 293 21.68 -9.09 -19.18
CA SER A 293 22.68 -8.24 -18.51
C SER A 293 22.91 -8.58 -17.05
N GLY A 294 21.97 -9.30 -16.42
CA GLY A 294 21.98 -9.51 -14.97
C GLY A 294 21.75 -8.23 -14.16
N ASN A 295 21.23 -7.17 -14.77
CA ASN A 295 20.83 -5.97 -14.03
C ASN A 295 19.54 -6.25 -13.25
N LEU A 296 19.49 -5.80 -12.00
CA LEU A 296 18.30 -5.82 -11.16
C LEU A 296 17.57 -4.48 -11.23
N PHE A 297 16.24 -4.54 -11.31
CA PHE A 297 15.35 -3.39 -11.30
C PHE A 297 14.21 -3.61 -10.30
N SER A 298 13.76 -2.54 -9.64
CA SER A 298 12.46 -2.48 -8.97
C SER A 298 11.42 -1.95 -9.94
N TYR A 299 10.22 -2.48 -9.84
CA TYR A 299 9.03 -2.06 -10.58
C TYR A 299 7.96 -1.69 -9.56
N PRO A 300 7.68 -0.39 -9.37
CA PRO A 300 6.78 0.07 -8.32
C PRO A 300 5.38 -0.53 -8.48
N GLY A 301 4.85 -1.14 -7.43
CA GLY A 301 3.46 -1.53 -7.33
C GLY A 301 2.59 -0.41 -6.78
N ASN A 302 1.28 -0.57 -6.90
CA ASN A 302 0.30 0.30 -6.23
C ASN A 302 -0.98 -0.45 -5.81
N GLY A 303 -0.91 -1.77 -5.65
CA GLY A 303 -2.07 -2.64 -5.38
C GLY A 303 -3.01 -2.89 -6.56
N SER A 304 -2.83 -2.15 -7.65
CA SER A 304 -3.66 -2.25 -8.86
C SER A 304 -2.87 -2.63 -10.10
N TYR A 305 -1.63 -2.17 -10.20
CA TYR A 305 -0.71 -2.45 -11.31
C TYR A 305 0.75 -2.40 -10.86
N ILE A 306 1.63 -2.85 -11.77
CA ILE A 306 3.07 -2.68 -11.68
C ILE A 306 3.51 -1.64 -12.72
N SER A 307 4.19 -0.58 -12.27
CA SER A 307 4.64 0.50 -13.14
C SER A 307 5.93 0.12 -13.88
N GLU A 308 5.80 -0.14 -15.17
CA GLU A 308 6.95 -0.35 -16.07
C GLU A 308 7.70 0.95 -16.38
N ALA A 309 6.98 2.07 -16.47
CA ALA A 309 7.54 3.38 -16.80
C ALA A 309 8.41 3.95 -15.68
N ASN A 310 8.07 3.67 -14.42
CA ASN A 310 8.76 4.18 -13.23
C ASN A 310 9.77 3.19 -12.63
N ARG A 311 10.19 2.17 -13.39
CA ARG A 311 11.16 1.19 -12.90
C ARG A 311 12.49 1.86 -12.57
N THR A 312 13.14 1.41 -11.49
CA THR A 312 14.43 1.95 -11.07
C THR A 312 15.49 0.85 -11.06
N LYS A 313 16.68 1.14 -11.61
CA LYS A 313 17.81 0.20 -11.55
C LYS A 313 18.32 0.09 -10.11
N ILE A 314 18.40 -1.12 -9.58
CA ILE A 314 18.90 -1.38 -8.22
C ILE A 314 20.43 -1.58 -8.28
N ALA A 315 20.88 -2.54 -9.08
CA ALA A 315 22.28 -2.94 -9.17
C ALA A 315 22.58 -3.72 -10.47
N GLY A 316 23.87 -3.87 -10.80
CA GLY A 316 24.36 -4.79 -11.83
C GLY A 316 25.12 -5.97 -11.23
N GLY A 317 25.66 -6.86 -12.09
CA GLY A 317 26.55 -7.94 -11.64
C GLY A 317 25.86 -9.24 -11.20
N PHE A 318 24.58 -9.43 -11.51
CA PHE A 318 23.83 -10.65 -11.15
C PHE A 318 23.70 -11.66 -12.31
N ALA A 319 24.45 -11.48 -13.40
CA ALA A 319 24.42 -12.38 -14.56
C ALA A 319 24.93 -13.80 -14.20
N GLY A 320 25.95 -13.88 -13.33
CA GLY A 320 26.53 -15.15 -12.87
C GLY A 320 25.77 -15.85 -11.73
N MET A 321 24.63 -15.30 -11.29
CA MET A 321 23.86 -15.84 -10.17
C MET A 321 22.83 -16.87 -10.65
N ASN A 322 22.70 -18.00 -9.97
CA ASN A 322 21.70 -19.03 -10.27
C ASN A 322 20.57 -19.11 -9.23
N ALA A 323 20.65 -18.34 -8.15
CA ALA A 323 19.56 -18.11 -7.21
C ALA A 323 19.67 -16.67 -6.68
N ILE A 324 18.54 -15.97 -6.58
CA ILE A 324 18.44 -14.60 -6.05
C ILE A 324 17.12 -14.52 -5.29
N VAL A 325 17.18 -14.30 -3.98
CA VAL A 325 16.00 -14.23 -3.09
C VAL A 325 16.03 -12.94 -2.29
N ARG A 326 14.84 -12.46 -1.92
CA ARG A 326 14.60 -11.26 -1.10
C ARG A 326 14.33 -11.66 0.36
N MET A 327 14.89 -10.93 1.32
CA MET A 327 14.59 -11.07 2.76
C MET A 327 15.23 -9.91 3.54
N ASP A 328 14.73 -9.57 4.73
CA ASP A 328 15.40 -8.62 5.64
C ASP A 328 16.25 -9.38 6.69
N LEU A 329 17.38 -9.94 6.24
CA LEU A 329 18.23 -10.82 7.07
C LEU A 329 18.94 -10.05 8.20
N ASN A 330 19.25 -8.77 7.99
CA ASN A 330 19.91 -7.96 9.01
C ASN A 330 18.94 -7.27 9.99
N ARG A 331 17.63 -7.26 9.67
CA ARG A 331 16.54 -6.64 10.45
C ARG A 331 16.66 -5.13 10.58
N ASP A 332 17.18 -4.46 9.55
CA ASP A 332 17.24 -2.99 9.53
C ASP A 332 15.96 -2.35 8.97
N GLY A 333 14.98 -3.16 8.56
CA GLY A 333 13.72 -2.70 7.99
C GLY A 333 13.79 -2.39 6.50
N PHE A 334 14.94 -2.65 5.85
CA PHE A 334 15.10 -2.63 4.41
C PHE A 334 15.29 -4.05 3.89
N GLU A 335 14.70 -4.34 2.74
CA GLU A 335 14.89 -5.66 2.16
C GLU A 335 16.31 -5.85 1.62
N ASP A 336 16.89 -7.00 1.96
CA ASP A 336 18.17 -7.47 1.49
C ASP A 336 18.02 -8.46 0.34
N ILE A 337 19.15 -8.74 -0.32
CA ILE A 337 19.25 -9.78 -1.34
C ILE A 337 20.26 -10.84 -0.92
N ILE A 338 19.85 -12.11 -1.00
CA ILE A 338 20.75 -13.26 -0.99
C ILE A 338 20.91 -13.77 -2.41
N ALA A 339 22.15 -13.86 -2.90
CA ALA A 339 22.42 -14.38 -4.23
C ALA A 339 23.51 -15.46 -4.22
N ARG A 340 23.29 -16.53 -4.99
CA ARG A 340 24.23 -17.64 -5.14
C ARG A 340 24.80 -17.66 -6.55
N THR A 341 26.11 -17.80 -6.65
CA THR A 341 26.81 -18.02 -7.93
C THR A 341 26.68 -19.48 -8.39
N LYS A 342 26.92 -19.77 -9.68
CA LYS A 342 26.99 -21.16 -10.17
C LYS A 342 28.03 -22.03 -9.43
N ALA A 343 29.11 -21.43 -8.95
CA ALA A 343 30.13 -22.10 -8.15
C ALA A 343 29.71 -22.32 -6.67
N GLY A 344 28.50 -21.89 -6.29
CA GLY A 344 27.95 -22.07 -4.95
C GLY A 344 28.43 -21.05 -3.91
N VAL A 345 29.05 -19.94 -4.31
CA VAL A 345 29.34 -18.84 -3.37
C VAL A 345 28.03 -18.11 -3.08
N VAL A 346 27.67 -17.97 -1.81
CA VAL A 346 26.47 -17.25 -1.38
C VAL A 346 26.87 -15.89 -0.82
N TRP A 347 26.25 -14.84 -1.34
CA TRP A 347 26.46 -13.45 -0.96
C TRP A 347 25.19 -12.87 -0.36
N PHE A 348 25.37 -12.11 0.72
CA PHE A 348 24.40 -11.19 1.30
C PHE A 348 24.66 -9.78 0.76
N TYR A 349 23.60 -9.11 0.32
CA TYR A 349 23.63 -7.71 -0.13
C TYR A 349 22.64 -6.92 0.73
N PRO A 350 23.11 -6.05 1.64
CA PRO A 350 22.21 -5.30 2.50
C PRO A 350 21.38 -4.30 1.70
N GLY A 351 20.09 -4.20 2.00
CA GLY A 351 19.22 -3.15 1.52
C GLY A 351 19.63 -1.76 2.04
N LYS A 352 19.13 -0.71 1.40
CA LYS A 352 19.29 0.68 1.85
C LYS A 352 18.00 1.45 1.64
N SER A 353 17.81 2.47 2.48
CA SER A 353 16.67 3.39 2.41
C SER A 353 16.50 4.12 1.09
N ASN A 354 17.54 4.22 0.27
CA ASN A 354 17.52 4.85 -1.05
C ASN A 354 17.22 3.87 -2.21
N GLY A 355 16.74 2.65 -1.90
CA GLY A 355 16.38 1.65 -2.90
C GLY A 355 17.57 1.03 -3.64
N LYS A 356 18.75 1.02 -3.02
CA LYS A 356 20.00 0.43 -3.54
C LYS A 356 20.54 -0.65 -2.61
N LEU A 357 21.55 -1.38 -3.07
CA LEU A 357 22.28 -2.35 -2.26
C LEU A 357 23.55 -1.74 -1.65
N GLY A 358 23.91 -2.15 -0.45
CA GLY A 358 25.18 -1.87 0.19
C GLY A 358 26.28 -2.87 -0.16
N THR A 359 27.40 -2.76 0.57
CA THR A 359 28.56 -3.63 0.38
C THR A 359 28.21 -5.07 0.73
N ARG A 360 28.42 -5.97 -0.22
CA ARG A 360 28.09 -7.39 -0.03
C ARG A 360 29.01 -8.09 0.97
N LYS A 361 28.46 -9.07 1.69
CA LYS A 361 29.17 -9.97 2.61
C LYS A 361 29.05 -11.40 2.12
N LYS A 362 30.14 -12.18 2.18
CA LYS A 362 30.12 -13.60 1.84
C LYS A 362 29.50 -14.38 3.00
N LEU A 363 28.48 -15.19 2.72
CA LEU A 363 27.87 -16.09 3.71
C LEU A 363 28.45 -17.50 3.62
N TYR A 364 28.58 -18.03 2.39
CA TYR A 364 29.10 -19.38 2.15
C TYR A 364 30.08 -19.40 0.99
N LYS A 365 31.14 -20.22 1.11
CA LYS A 365 32.12 -20.44 0.04
C LYS A 365 31.66 -21.48 -0.99
N LYS A 366 30.94 -22.52 -0.56
CA LYS A 366 30.47 -23.63 -1.41
C LYS A 366 29.11 -24.13 -0.94
N PHE A 367 28.10 -23.91 -1.76
CA PHE A 367 26.70 -24.23 -1.51
C PHE A 367 26.05 -24.95 -2.71
N THR A 368 26.88 -25.67 -3.48
CA THR A 368 26.48 -26.41 -4.68
C THR A 368 25.72 -27.71 -4.37
N HIS A 369 25.76 -28.18 -3.12
CA HIS A 369 25.02 -29.37 -2.67
C HIS A 369 23.53 -29.10 -2.41
N MET A 370 23.11 -27.83 -2.50
CA MET A 370 21.72 -27.40 -2.39
C MET A 370 21.20 -26.96 -3.76
N ARG A 371 19.97 -27.33 -4.11
CA ARG A 371 19.29 -26.96 -5.36
C ARG A 371 18.64 -25.59 -5.23
N GLU A 372 17.58 -25.54 -4.42
CA GLU A 372 16.70 -24.40 -4.21
C GLU A 372 17.18 -23.54 -3.04
N LEU A 373 17.05 -22.22 -3.15
CA LEU A 373 17.11 -21.30 -2.01
C LEU A 373 15.78 -20.55 -1.98
N THR A 374 15.09 -20.57 -0.84
CA THR A 374 13.77 -19.93 -0.70
C THR A 374 13.73 -19.15 0.60
N ALA A 375 13.51 -17.83 0.52
CA ALA A 375 13.16 -17.05 1.69
C ALA A 375 11.75 -17.46 2.14
N VAL A 376 11.57 -17.75 3.43
CA VAL A 376 10.27 -18.19 3.98
C VAL A 376 9.72 -17.24 5.05
N GLY A 377 10.48 -16.20 5.41
CA GLY A 377 10.17 -15.35 6.56
C GLY A 377 10.64 -15.99 7.88
N ASP A 378 10.22 -15.46 9.01
CA ASP A 378 10.58 -15.98 10.35
C ASP A 378 9.81 -17.27 10.64
N PHE A 379 10.31 -18.38 10.11
CA PHE A 379 9.67 -19.69 10.16
C PHE A 379 9.71 -20.27 11.57
N ASN A 380 10.83 -20.09 12.28
CA ASN A 380 11.02 -20.65 13.61
C ASN A 380 10.59 -19.73 14.77
N ARG A 381 10.18 -18.50 14.46
CA ARG A 381 9.68 -17.49 15.41
C ARG A 381 10.73 -17.00 16.40
N ASP A 382 12.01 -16.97 16.00
CA ASP A 382 13.09 -16.37 16.79
C ASP A 382 13.29 -14.88 16.49
N GLY A 383 12.45 -14.31 15.63
CA GLY A 383 12.47 -12.92 15.22
C GLY A 383 13.34 -12.65 14.00
N TYR A 384 14.05 -13.62 13.43
CA TYR A 384 14.86 -13.43 12.22
C TYR A 384 14.27 -14.20 11.03
N PRO A 385 14.29 -13.63 9.81
CA PRO A 385 13.83 -14.39 8.65
C PRO A 385 14.80 -15.53 8.33
N ASP A 386 14.22 -16.65 7.93
CA ASP A 386 14.89 -17.89 7.68
C ASP A 386 14.98 -18.20 6.18
N LEU A 387 15.94 -19.05 5.82
CA LEU A 387 16.13 -19.57 4.47
C LEU A 387 15.84 -21.08 4.45
N LEU A 388 15.08 -21.53 3.46
CA LEU A 388 14.98 -22.96 3.14
C LEU A 388 15.95 -23.30 2.01
N ALA A 389 16.54 -24.49 2.09
CA ALA A 389 17.31 -25.05 0.99
C ALA A 389 17.07 -26.55 0.83
N THR A 390 16.96 -27.01 -0.42
CA THR A 390 16.73 -28.43 -0.73
C THR A 390 18.04 -29.11 -1.10
N GLN A 391 18.38 -30.22 -0.45
CA GLN A 391 19.59 -30.97 -0.72
C GLN A 391 19.47 -31.81 -1.99
N ILE A 392 20.48 -31.75 -2.85
CA ILE A 392 20.46 -32.42 -4.16
C ILE A 392 20.50 -33.95 -4.01
N SER A 393 21.31 -34.47 -3.08
CA SER A 393 21.62 -35.91 -3.01
C SER A 393 20.46 -36.78 -2.53
N ASN A 394 19.54 -36.22 -1.75
CA ASN A 394 18.45 -36.98 -1.13
C ASN A 394 17.09 -36.25 -1.16
N GLY A 395 17.06 -34.99 -1.59
CA GLY A 395 15.85 -34.18 -1.64
C GLY A 395 15.39 -33.63 -0.29
N ASP A 396 16.14 -33.78 0.80
CA ASP A 396 15.74 -33.24 2.11
C ASP A 396 15.68 -31.71 2.08
N VAL A 397 14.69 -31.15 2.77
CA VAL A 397 14.56 -29.69 2.93
C VAL A 397 15.13 -29.29 4.28
N TYR A 398 16.07 -28.35 4.27
CA TYR A 398 16.71 -27.80 5.45
C TYR A 398 16.26 -26.37 5.71
N LEU A 399 15.96 -26.08 6.98
CA LEU A 399 15.83 -24.73 7.50
C LEU A 399 17.22 -24.21 7.90
N TYR A 400 17.56 -23.01 7.44
CA TYR A 400 18.74 -22.25 7.83
C TYR A 400 18.27 -21.05 8.66
N PRO A 401 18.35 -21.13 10.01
CA PRO A 401 17.81 -20.09 10.87
C PRO A 401 18.54 -18.76 10.70
N GLY A 402 17.83 -17.67 10.48
CA GLY A 402 18.40 -16.32 10.51
C GLY A 402 18.96 -16.00 11.89
N LYS A 403 20.01 -15.17 11.96
CA LYS A 403 20.60 -14.72 13.22
C LYS A 403 21.12 -13.29 13.11
N LYS A 404 21.22 -12.64 14.28
CA LYS A 404 21.86 -11.33 14.44
C LYS A 404 23.20 -11.23 13.70
N GLY A 405 23.40 -10.12 13.00
CA GLY A 405 24.62 -9.83 12.25
C GLY A 405 24.62 -10.37 10.82
N ALA A 406 23.43 -10.56 10.23
CA ALA A 406 23.23 -11.03 8.86
C ALA A 406 23.99 -12.33 8.57
N LYS A 407 23.58 -13.41 9.25
CA LYS A 407 24.15 -14.75 9.11
C LYS A 407 23.07 -15.81 9.34
N PHE A 408 23.34 -17.03 8.89
CA PHE A 408 22.51 -18.18 9.19
C PHE A 408 23.17 -19.07 10.25
N GLY A 409 22.36 -19.66 11.12
CA GLY A 409 22.76 -20.62 12.15
C GLY A 409 22.96 -22.04 11.59
N ALA A 410 23.12 -23.00 12.52
CA ALA A 410 23.16 -24.41 12.17
C ALA A 410 21.85 -24.84 11.51
N ARG A 411 21.95 -25.50 10.35
CA ARG A 411 20.78 -25.96 9.61
C ARG A 411 20.04 -27.06 10.37
N LYS A 412 18.72 -27.13 10.22
CA LYS A 412 17.85 -28.17 10.76
C LYS A 412 17.12 -28.86 9.62
N VAL A 413 16.97 -30.18 9.68
CA VAL A 413 16.11 -30.88 8.72
C VAL A 413 14.67 -30.48 9.03
N LEU A 414 13.95 -30.02 8.00
CA LEU A 414 12.57 -29.55 8.12
C LEU A 414 11.57 -30.54 7.51
N ALA A 415 11.96 -31.18 6.41
CA ALA A 415 11.17 -32.23 5.77
C ALA A 415 12.10 -33.31 5.20
N TYR A 416 11.75 -34.56 5.50
CA TYR A 416 12.42 -35.75 4.97
C TYR A 416 11.75 -36.22 3.68
N GLY A 417 12.52 -36.94 2.86
CA GLY A 417 12.05 -37.59 1.64
C GLY A 417 12.46 -36.84 0.38
N ASN A 418 12.21 -37.43 -0.79
CA ASN A 418 12.66 -36.87 -2.05
C ASN A 418 11.80 -35.65 -2.49
N TRP A 419 12.16 -34.44 -2.05
CA TRP A 419 11.61 -33.19 -2.58
C TRP A 419 12.40 -32.68 -3.81
N ALA A 420 13.28 -33.50 -4.39
CA ALA A 420 14.01 -33.14 -5.61
C ALA A 420 13.06 -32.86 -6.79
N ASP A 421 11.91 -33.54 -6.83
CA ASP A 421 10.96 -33.54 -7.95
C ASP A 421 9.90 -32.43 -7.87
N ARG A 422 9.95 -31.57 -6.84
CA ARG A 422 9.01 -30.46 -6.64
C ARG A 422 9.67 -29.16 -7.09
N THR A 423 9.27 -28.65 -8.25
CA THR A 423 10.12 -27.77 -9.09
C THR A 423 10.16 -26.29 -8.73
N GLU A 424 9.34 -25.82 -7.79
CA GLU A 424 9.38 -24.40 -7.41
C GLU A 424 8.83 -24.19 -6.01
N PHE A 425 9.64 -23.57 -5.15
CA PHE A 425 9.31 -23.26 -3.76
C PHE A 425 9.29 -21.75 -3.59
N THR A 426 8.23 -21.22 -2.98
CA THR A 426 8.18 -19.81 -2.62
C THR A 426 7.55 -19.63 -1.24
N GLY A 427 8.22 -18.86 -0.39
CA GLY A 427 7.61 -18.38 0.84
C GLY A 427 6.52 -17.38 0.49
N VAL A 428 5.33 -17.57 1.05
CA VAL A 428 4.18 -16.69 0.76
C VAL A 428 3.77 -15.85 1.95
N GLY A 429 4.50 -15.92 3.06
CA GLY A 429 4.08 -15.35 4.33
C GLY A 429 2.98 -16.19 4.99
N ASP A 430 2.24 -15.60 5.92
CA ASP A 430 1.10 -16.23 6.59
C ASP A 430 -0.13 -16.20 5.67
N TYR A 431 -0.22 -17.20 4.78
CA TYR A 431 -1.25 -17.24 3.74
C TYR A 431 -2.61 -17.53 4.35
N ASN A 432 -2.67 -18.51 5.26
CA ASN A 432 -3.93 -18.97 5.86
C ASN A 432 -4.35 -18.17 7.11
N ARG A 433 -3.53 -17.20 7.55
CA ARG A 433 -3.73 -16.35 8.72
C ARG A 433 -3.78 -17.12 10.05
N ASP A 434 -2.98 -18.18 10.17
CA ASP A 434 -2.86 -18.95 11.41
C ASP A 434 -1.72 -18.47 12.33
N GLY A 435 -1.01 -17.41 11.94
CA GLY A 435 0.09 -16.80 12.69
C GLY A 435 1.46 -17.41 12.39
N TYR A 436 1.56 -18.34 11.43
CA TYR A 436 2.81 -18.93 10.97
C TYR A 436 3.04 -18.61 9.49
N VAL A 437 4.30 -18.47 9.10
CA VAL A 437 4.65 -18.33 7.68
C VAL A 437 4.54 -19.67 6.96
N ASP A 438 4.04 -19.63 5.72
CA ASP A 438 3.72 -20.79 4.91
C ASP A 438 4.66 -20.92 3.70
N LEU A 439 4.77 -22.15 3.20
CA LEU A 439 5.47 -22.47 1.97
C LEU A 439 4.49 -22.87 0.87
N LEU A 440 4.59 -22.24 -0.29
CA LEU A 440 3.93 -22.69 -1.50
C LEU A 440 4.87 -23.54 -2.35
N VAL A 441 4.35 -24.66 -2.85
CA VAL A 441 5.09 -25.55 -3.74
C VAL A 441 4.29 -25.85 -4.98
N LYS A 442 4.90 -25.66 -6.15
CA LYS A 442 4.38 -26.17 -7.43
C LYS A 442 4.96 -27.56 -7.70
N GLU A 443 4.07 -28.52 -7.91
CA GLU A 443 4.45 -29.86 -8.34
C GLU A 443 4.71 -29.89 -9.85
N THR A 444 5.85 -30.45 -10.27
CA THR A 444 6.31 -30.43 -11.66
C THR A 444 5.35 -31.12 -12.62
N LYS A 445 5.01 -32.38 -12.31
CA LYS A 445 4.28 -33.27 -13.21
C LYS A 445 2.85 -32.78 -13.44
N THR A 446 2.22 -32.26 -12.40
CA THR A 446 0.80 -31.90 -12.43
C THR A 446 0.56 -30.40 -12.52
N SER A 447 1.59 -29.57 -12.28
CA SER A 447 1.48 -28.12 -12.05
C SER A 447 0.53 -27.76 -10.90
N THR A 448 0.23 -28.70 -9.99
CA THR A 448 -0.65 -28.44 -8.83
C THR A 448 0.09 -27.57 -7.82
N LEU A 449 -0.63 -26.60 -7.27
CA LEU A 449 -0.14 -25.76 -6.18
C LEU A 449 -0.61 -26.31 -4.84
N TYR A 450 0.36 -26.62 -3.98
CA TYR A 450 0.13 -27.02 -2.61
C TYR A 450 0.69 -25.97 -1.66
N LEU A 451 -0.14 -25.53 -0.73
CA LEU A 451 0.28 -24.81 0.46
C LEU A 451 0.75 -25.84 1.51
N TYR A 452 1.90 -25.59 2.12
CA TYR A 452 2.41 -26.31 3.28
C TYR A 452 2.35 -25.35 4.45
N PRO A 453 1.29 -25.43 5.29
CA PRO A 453 1.14 -24.50 6.38
C PRO A 453 2.25 -24.65 7.41
N GLY A 454 2.79 -23.55 7.91
CA GLY A 454 3.83 -23.55 8.93
C GLY A 454 3.33 -24.02 10.30
N LYS A 455 4.26 -24.47 11.15
CA LYS A 455 4.01 -24.69 12.58
C LYS A 455 5.24 -24.41 13.47
N GLY A 456 6.21 -23.64 13.00
CA GLY A 456 7.41 -23.26 13.77
C GLY A 456 8.60 -24.22 13.61
N ASN A 457 8.34 -25.53 13.54
CA ASN A 457 9.38 -26.56 13.49
C ASN A 457 9.13 -27.62 12.41
N GLY A 458 8.25 -27.32 11.46
CA GLY A 458 7.82 -28.24 10.41
C GLY A 458 6.60 -27.67 9.69
N PHE A 459 6.00 -28.51 8.85
CA PHE A 459 4.76 -28.19 8.16
C PHE A 459 3.58 -28.98 8.73
N LYS A 460 2.38 -28.43 8.62
CA LYS A 460 1.11 -29.17 8.75
C LYS A 460 0.84 -29.95 7.46
N THR A 461 -0.26 -30.70 7.44
CA THR A 461 -0.73 -31.38 6.22
C THR A 461 -0.91 -30.38 5.08
N ARG A 462 -0.32 -30.70 3.93
CA ARG A 462 -0.42 -29.85 2.74
C ARG A 462 -1.86 -29.73 2.25
N VAL A 463 -2.22 -28.56 1.74
CA VAL A 463 -3.54 -28.27 1.18
C VAL A 463 -3.38 -27.89 -0.28
N LYS A 464 -4.21 -28.45 -1.16
CA LYS A 464 -4.26 -28.05 -2.57
C LYS A 464 -4.98 -26.69 -2.67
N ILE A 465 -4.32 -25.69 -3.22
CA ILE A 465 -4.90 -24.33 -3.33
C ILE A 465 -5.17 -23.88 -4.77
N GLY A 466 -4.66 -24.62 -5.76
CA GLY A 466 -4.85 -24.28 -7.17
C GLY A 466 -3.98 -25.09 -8.13
N LYS A 467 -3.86 -24.58 -9.36
CA LYS A 467 -3.04 -25.14 -10.43
C LYS A 467 -2.42 -23.99 -11.24
N ALA A 468 -1.15 -24.12 -11.59
CA ALA A 468 -0.38 -23.11 -12.31
C ALA A 468 0.15 -23.64 -13.67
N SER A 469 -0.67 -24.39 -14.38
CA SER A 469 -0.30 -24.90 -15.72
C SER A 469 -0.02 -23.77 -16.68
N GLY A 470 1.11 -23.84 -17.37
CA GLY A 470 1.56 -22.79 -18.27
C GLY A 470 2.16 -21.57 -17.57
N PHE A 471 2.44 -21.65 -16.26
CA PHE A 471 3.13 -20.60 -15.50
C PHE A 471 4.47 -21.09 -14.92
N ARG A 472 5.44 -20.17 -14.86
CA ARG A 472 6.77 -20.32 -14.24
C ARG A 472 7.06 -19.12 -13.34
N ASP A 473 8.16 -19.17 -12.60
CA ASP A 473 8.66 -18.05 -11.79
C ASP A 473 7.58 -17.55 -10.80
N ILE A 474 7.05 -18.47 -10.00
CA ILE A 474 6.03 -18.23 -8.97
C ILE A 474 6.68 -17.63 -7.73
N ILE A 475 6.27 -16.42 -7.37
CA ILE A 475 6.84 -15.67 -6.26
C ILE A 475 5.74 -15.22 -5.30
N GLY A 476 6.01 -15.30 -3.99
CA GLY A 476 5.24 -14.61 -2.97
C GLY A 476 5.52 -13.12 -3.03
N THR A 477 4.48 -12.29 -2.99
CA THR A 477 4.63 -10.83 -3.08
C THR A 477 4.15 -10.10 -1.83
N GLY A 478 3.73 -10.83 -0.80
CA GLY A 478 2.95 -10.26 0.29
C GLY A 478 1.53 -9.93 -0.14
N ASP A 479 0.84 -9.11 0.64
CA ASP A 479 -0.53 -8.64 0.35
C ASP A 479 -0.47 -7.47 -0.63
N PHE A 480 -0.54 -7.77 -1.94
CA PHE A 480 -0.28 -6.80 -3.00
C PHE A 480 -1.36 -5.72 -3.04
N ASP A 481 -2.64 -6.12 -2.95
CA ASP A 481 -3.77 -5.20 -3.00
C ASP A 481 -4.32 -4.78 -1.62
N ARG A 482 -3.60 -5.12 -0.55
CA ARG A 482 -3.91 -4.77 0.85
C ARG A 482 -5.30 -5.26 1.28
N ASP A 483 -5.79 -6.38 0.74
CA ASP A 483 -7.07 -6.98 1.10
C ASP A 483 -7.01 -7.84 2.38
N GLY A 484 -5.83 -7.98 2.96
CA GLY A 484 -5.56 -8.73 4.19
C GLY A 484 -5.13 -10.17 3.93
N PHE A 485 -4.95 -10.58 2.67
CA PHE A 485 -4.43 -11.89 2.29
C PHE A 485 -3.17 -11.75 1.44
N THR A 486 -2.24 -12.69 1.60
CA THR A 486 -1.02 -12.70 0.79
C THR A 486 -1.32 -13.17 -0.63
N ASP A 487 -0.68 -12.53 -1.60
CA ASP A 487 -0.83 -12.79 -3.02
C ASP A 487 0.42 -13.43 -3.63
N ILE A 488 0.25 -13.90 -4.86
CA ILE A 488 1.30 -14.57 -5.64
C ILE A 488 1.39 -13.94 -7.02
N PHE A 489 2.61 -13.72 -7.51
CA PHE A 489 2.85 -13.46 -8.92
C PHE A 489 3.37 -14.71 -9.62
N ALA A 490 3.05 -14.85 -10.91
CA ALA A 490 3.69 -15.83 -11.78
C ALA A 490 3.80 -15.32 -13.21
N VAL A 491 4.79 -15.84 -13.95
CA VAL A 491 5.01 -15.50 -15.35
C VAL A 491 4.35 -16.53 -16.25
N GLN A 492 3.45 -16.09 -17.11
CA GLN A 492 2.85 -16.96 -18.12
C GLN A 492 3.91 -17.39 -19.14
N SER A 493 4.08 -18.70 -19.33
CA SER A 493 5.21 -19.25 -20.07
C SER A 493 5.25 -18.83 -21.53
N ALA A 494 4.10 -18.89 -22.21
CA ALA A 494 3.96 -18.61 -23.64
C ALA A 494 4.20 -17.12 -24.00
N THR A 495 3.66 -16.22 -23.18
CA THR A 495 3.64 -14.77 -23.48
C THR A 495 4.73 -14.00 -22.73
N GLY A 496 5.21 -14.52 -21.60
CA GLY A 496 6.05 -13.78 -20.66
C GLY A 496 5.32 -12.59 -20.03
N TYR A 497 4.00 -12.68 -19.87
CA TYR A 497 3.24 -11.73 -19.08
C TYR A 497 3.30 -12.10 -17.61
N LEU A 498 3.36 -11.09 -16.75
CA LEU A 498 3.28 -11.26 -15.31
C LEU A 498 1.81 -11.21 -14.89
N PHE A 499 1.38 -12.21 -14.12
CA PHE A 499 0.03 -12.31 -13.58
C PHE A 499 0.03 -12.32 -12.06
N LEU A 500 -0.91 -11.59 -11.46
CA LEU A 500 -1.23 -11.64 -10.04
C LEU A 500 -2.34 -12.68 -9.81
N PHE A 501 -2.11 -13.57 -8.86
CA PHE A 501 -3.08 -14.50 -8.30
C PHE A 501 -3.39 -14.04 -6.88
N ARG A 502 -4.61 -13.49 -6.70
CA ARG A 502 -5.03 -13.01 -5.41
C ARG A 502 -5.33 -14.14 -4.44
N GLY A 503 -4.82 -14.03 -3.22
CA GLY A 503 -5.07 -14.95 -2.12
C GLY A 503 -6.50 -14.84 -1.58
N THR A 504 -6.95 -15.89 -0.91
CA THR A 504 -8.18 -15.86 -0.10
C THR A 504 -7.96 -16.50 1.28
N GLY A 505 -6.70 -16.84 1.58
CA GLY A 505 -6.30 -17.71 2.69
C GLY A 505 -6.69 -19.18 2.56
N LYS A 506 -7.41 -19.55 1.49
CA LYS A 506 -7.80 -20.95 1.21
C LYS A 506 -7.46 -21.38 -0.21
N THR A 507 -7.77 -20.53 -1.18
CA THR A 507 -7.56 -20.77 -2.62
C THR A 507 -7.09 -19.51 -3.33
N LEU A 508 -6.73 -19.62 -4.60
CA LEU A 508 -6.42 -18.49 -5.45
C LEU A 508 -7.60 -18.07 -6.31
N ARG A 509 -7.73 -16.76 -6.54
CA ARG A 509 -8.69 -16.20 -7.51
C ARG A 509 -8.17 -16.34 -8.94
N ALA A 510 -9.04 -16.03 -9.91
CA ALA A 510 -8.65 -15.95 -11.31
C ALA A 510 -7.52 -14.92 -11.50
N PRO A 511 -6.47 -15.26 -12.30
CA PRO A 511 -5.30 -14.40 -12.42
C PRO A 511 -5.59 -13.13 -13.23
N VAL A 512 -4.97 -12.03 -12.83
CA VAL A 512 -5.04 -10.73 -13.52
C VAL A 512 -3.69 -10.41 -14.13
N LYS A 513 -3.65 -10.02 -15.40
CA LYS A 513 -2.41 -9.59 -16.05
C LYS A 513 -1.98 -8.24 -15.50
N MET A 514 -0.75 -8.17 -15.01
CA MET A 514 -0.21 -6.98 -14.33
C MET A 514 0.89 -6.28 -15.13
N ALA A 515 1.68 -7.03 -15.87
CA ALA A 515 2.77 -6.47 -16.68
C ALA A 515 3.15 -7.39 -17.86
N THR A 516 3.98 -6.86 -18.76
CA THR A 516 4.55 -7.58 -19.91
C THR A 516 6.08 -7.57 -19.85
N GLY A 517 6.76 -8.26 -20.78
CA GLY A 517 8.22 -8.21 -20.89
C GLY A 517 9.01 -9.22 -20.04
N TYR A 518 8.34 -10.13 -19.33
CA TYR A 518 8.95 -11.18 -18.51
C TYR A 518 9.41 -12.41 -19.31
N LYS A 519 9.47 -12.31 -20.66
CA LYS A 519 10.28 -13.25 -21.48
C LYS A 519 11.78 -13.05 -21.20
N GLY A 520 12.22 -11.79 -21.23
CA GLY A 520 13.62 -11.39 -21.02
C GLY A 520 13.99 -11.08 -19.57
N ARG A 521 13.09 -11.30 -18.62
CA ARG A 521 13.27 -10.99 -17.21
C ARG A 521 12.93 -12.19 -16.33
N THR A 522 13.50 -12.24 -15.13
CA THR A 522 13.16 -13.22 -14.08
C THR A 522 12.76 -12.41 -12.85
N PRO A 523 11.51 -12.50 -12.35
CA PRO A 523 11.16 -11.89 -11.09
C PRO A 523 11.94 -12.57 -9.95
N LEU A 524 12.21 -11.86 -8.86
CA LEU A 524 12.92 -12.38 -7.70
C LEU A 524 11.93 -13.02 -6.71
N PHE A 525 12.38 -14.11 -6.08
CA PHE A 525 11.64 -14.88 -5.06
C PHE A 525 11.74 -14.28 -3.66
#